data_AF-A0A3N1H969-F1
#
_entry.id   AF-A0A3N1H969-F1
#
_cell.length_a   1.000
_cell.length_b   1.000
_cell.length_c   1.000
_cell.angle_alpha   90.00
_cell.angle_beta   90.00
_cell.angle_gamma   90.00
#
_symmetry.space_group_name_H-M   'P 1'
#
loop_
_entity.id
_entity.type
_entity.pdbx_description
1 polymer ?
#
loop_
_entity_poly.entity_id
_entity_poly.type
_entity_poly.pdbx_seq_one_letter_code
_entity_poly.pdbx_strand_id
1 'polypeptide(L)'
;MKTPRSAGALKADFPYTLQTMCYVEVHQDGTVRFGHDGDAYERARSGESRLFAVWPGEWSSDMFAIDDLDEYARAFGIVHDEKRTGLAAHQHDVTWRTDPHESKPNGSYVGIELRLACGCEVNDLATFARQMGEQQGWDVATSRGWGSRWSAAEGKTYSVRVRRTTLRRR
;
A
#
# COMPACT_ATOMS: atom_id res chain seq x y z
N MET A 1 9.98 20.10 -29.63
CA MET A 1 9.62 19.60 -28.30
C MET A 1 9.55 18.08 -28.40
N LYS A 2 10.30 17.32 -27.60
CA LYS A 2 10.23 15.85 -27.64
C LYS A 2 8.89 15.41 -27.05
N THR A 3 8.17 14.53 -27.74
CA THR A 3 6.94 13.93 -27.21
C THR A 3 7.30 13.05 -26.01
N PRO A 4 6.58 13.14 -24.87
CA PRO A 4 6.81 12.29 -23.72
C PRO A 4 6.63 10.82 -24.09
N ARG A 5 7.45 9.94 -23.51
CA ARG A 5 7.33 8.49 -23.70
C ARG A 5 6.14 7.95 -22.89
N SER A 6 5.58 6.80 -23.26
CA SER A 6 4.50 6.17 -22.49
C SER A 6 5.08 5.34 -21.34
N ALA A 7 4.60 5.53 -20.11
CA ALA A 7 4.95 4.67 -18.99
C ALA A 7 4.24 3.30 -19.10
N GLY A 8 2.95 3.29 -19.47
CA GLY A 8 2.17 2.06 -19.63
C GLY A 8 2.73 1.12 -20.70
N ALA A 9 3.39 1.65 -21.74
CA ALA A 9 4.07 0.85 -22.75
C ALA A 9 5.24 0.00 -22.18
N LEU A 10 5.83 0.43 -21.07
CA LEU A 10 6.91 -0.29 -20.38
C LEU A 10 6.39 -1.31 -19.34
N LYS A 11 5.10 -1.27 -19.00
CA LYS A 11 4.47 -2.20 -18.05
C LYS A 11 5.30 -2.33 -16.75
N ALA A 12 5.66 -3.57 -16.38
CA ALA A 12 6.38 -3.90 -15.16
C ALA A 12 7.82 -3.35 -15.12
N ASP A 13 8.39 -2.92 -16.24
CA ASP A 13 9.75 -2.38 -16.29
C ASP A 13 9.81 -0.90 -15.89
N PHE A 14 8.65 -0.23 -15.76
CA PHE A 14 8.61 1.16 -15.32
C PHE A 14 8.67 1.26 -13.79
N PRO A 15 9.71 1.87 -13.21
CA PRO A 15 9.93 1.81 -11.76
C PRO A 15 9.20 2.95 -11.05
N TYR A 16 7.86 2.83 -10.96
CA TYR A 16 7.00 3.88 -10.38
C TYR A 16 7.47 4.38 -9.00
N THR A 17 7.97 3.49 -8.15
CA THR A 17 8.32 3.81 -6.76
C THR A 17 9.80 4.11 -6.54
N LEU A 18 10.58 4.32 -7.59
CA LEU A 18 12.00 4.63 -7.46
C LEU A 18 12.17 5.99 -6.75
N GLN A 19 13.02 6.05 -5.73
CA GLN A 19 13.18 7.24 -4.88
C GLN A 19 13.65 8.49 -5.64
N THR A 20 14.31 8.31 -6.79
CA THR A 20 14.82 9.38 -7.63
C THR A 20 13.83 9.83 -8.71
N MET A 21 12.63 9.23 -8.76
CA MET A 21 11.58 9.64 -9.68
C MET A 21 10.93 10.95 -9.23
N CYS A 22 10.86 11.90 -10.16
CA CYS A 22 10.10 13.13 -9.96
C CYS A 22 8.80 13.07 -10.73
N TYR A 23 7.68 13.19 -10.02
CA TYR A 23 6.35 13.26 -10.62
C TYR A 23 5.92 14.71 -10.81
N VAL A 24 5.34 14.98 -11.97
CA VAL A 24 4.90 16.30 -12.41
C VAL A 24 3.46 16.18 -12.87
N GLU A 25 2.58 16.97 -12.27
CA GLU A 25 1.21 17.17 -12.70
C GLU A 25 1.13 18.47 -13.49
N VAL A 26 0.48 18.43 -14.65
CA VAL A 26 0.24 19.62 -15.49
C VAL A 26 -1.26 19.78 -15.69
N HIS A 27 -1.81 20.89 -15.20
CA HIS A 27 -3.22 21.26 -15.35
C HIS A 27 -3.50 21.85 -16.73
N GLN A 28 -4.79 21.89 -17.11
CA GLN A 28 -5.23 22.48 -18.38
C GLN A 28 -4.90 23.97 -18.52
N ASP A 29 -4.85 24.70 -17.41
CA ASP A 29 -4.49 26.13 -17.36
C ASP A 29 -2.97 26.37 -17.43
N GLY A 30 -2.17 25.30 -17.51
CA GLY A 30 -0.70 25.36 -17.52
C GLY A 30 -0.06 25.40 -16.13
N THR A 31 -0.85 25.35 -15.05
CA THR A 31 -0.33 25.20 -13.69
C THR A 31 0.42 23.88 -13.56
N VAL A 32 1.61 23.91 -12.95
CA VAL A 32 2.45 22.73 -12.73
C VAL A 32 2.56 22.45 -11.24
N ARG A 33 2.34 21.20 -10.85
CA ARG A 33 2.55 20.71 -9.49
C ARG A 33 3.52 19.54 -9.48
N PHE A 34 4.19 19.34 -8.36
CA PHE A 34 5.14 18.24 -8.16
C PHE A 34 4.65 17.34 -7.04
N GLY A 35 4.73 16.03 -7.22
CA GLY A 35 4.28 15.05 -6.24
C GLY A 35 3.50 13.90 -6.87
N HIS A 36 3.20 12.89 -6.04
CA HIS A 36 2.55 11.66 -6.47
C HIS A 36 1.35 11.28 -5.58
N ASP A 37 0.61 12.29 -5.09
CA ASP A 37 -0.49 12.09 -4.16
C ASP A 37 -1.78 11.58 -4.82
N GLY A 38 -2.73 11.14 -3.99
CA GLY A 38 -4.02 10.65 -4.43
C GLY A 38 -4.88 11.72 -5.12
N ASP A 39 -4.73 12.99 -4.75
CA ASP A 39 -5.50 14.07 -5.36
C ASP A 39 -5.04 14.31 -6.81
N ALA A 40 -3.75 14.17 -7.08
CA ALA A 40 -3.18 14.25 -8.42
C ALA A 40 -3.66 13.09 -9.31
N TYR A 41 -3.82 11.88 -8.74
CA TYR A 41 -4.48 10.76 -9.43
C TYR A 41 -5.93 11.09 -9.79
N GLU A 42 -6.74 11.58 -8.84
CA GLU A 42 -8.16 11.86 -9.08
C GLU A 42 -8.35 12.95 -10.16
N ARG A 43 -7.54 14.02 -10.13
CA ARG A 43 -7.56 15.06 -11.16
C ARG A 43 -7.11 14.56 -12.53
N ALA A 44 -6.10 13.70 -12.58
CA ALA A 44 -5.67 13.09 -13.83
C ALA A 44 -6.73 12.15 -14.40
N ARG A 45 -7.40 11.39 -13.52
CA ARG A 45 -8.51 10.49 -13.86
C ARG A 45 -9.76 11.24 -14.33
N SER A 46 -10.07 12.40 -13.74
CA SER A 46 -11.18 13.26 -14.19
C SER A 46 -10.86 14.04 -15.47
N GLY A 47 -9.60 14.05 -15.90
CA GLY A 47 -9.11 14.77 -17.07
C GLY A 47 -8.80 16.25 -16.83
N GLU A 48 -8.83 16.71 -15.58
CA GLU A 48 -8.46 18.08 -15.18
C GLU A 48 -6.95 18.34 -15.27
N SER A 49 -6.14 17.29 -15.21
CA SER A 49 -4.69 17.36 -15.33
C SER A 49 -4.10 16.16 -16.05
N ARG A 50 -2.79 16.21 -16.31
CA ARG A 50 -2.00 15.11 -16.88
C ARG A 50 -0.79 14.85 -15.98
N LEU A 51 -0.52 13.58 -15.72
CA LEU A 51 0.62 13.15 -14.93
C LEU A 51 1.80 12.75 -15.81
N PHE A 52 2.98 13.14 -15.36
CA PHE A 52 4.25 12.79 -15.96
C PHE A 52 5.22 12.34 -14.86
N ALA A 53 6.20 11.53 -15.26
CA ALA A 53 7.32 11.19 -14.41
C ALA A 53 8.64 11.39 -15.16
N VAL A 54 9.62 11.91 -14.44
CA VAL A 54 10.98 12.09 -14.91
C VAL A 54 11.80 10.95 -14.36
N TRP A 55 12.16 10.01 -15.24
CA TRP A 55 13.02 8.88 -14.89
C TRP A 55 14.47 9.23 -15.18
N PRO A 56 15.33 9.36 -14.15
CA PRO A 56 16.75 9.60 -14.35
C PRO A 56 17.44 8.34 -14.88
N GLY A 57 18.07 8.46 -16.05
CA GLY A 57 19.05 7.53 -16.59
C GLY A 57 20.49 7.95 -16.27
N GLU A 58 21.45 7.12 -16.66
CA GLU A 58 22.88 7.31 -16.36
C GLU A 58 23.46 8.61 -16.95
N TRP A 59 22.91 9.10 -18.07
CA TRP A 59 23.41 10.28 -18.79
C TRP A 59 22.31 11.26 -19.24
N SER A 60 21.04 10.93 -19.01
CA SER A 60 19.89 11.76 -19.40
C SER A 60 18.68 11.44 -18.55
N SER A 61 17.84 12.46 -18.30
CA SER A 61 16.51 12.25 -17.74
C SER A 61 15.50 12.22 -18.88
N ASP A 62 14.61 11.23 -18.86
CA ASP A 62 13.53 11.15 -19.82
C ASP A 62 12.18 11.34 -19.14
N MET A 63 11.29 12.03 -19.84
CA MET A 63 9.94 12.30 -19.36
C MET A 63 8.97 11.28 -19.95
N PHE A 64 8.20 10.68 -19.06
CA PHE A 64 7.16 9.71 -19.37
C PHE A 64 5.80 10.28 -19.01
N ALA A 65 4.83 10.16 -19.91
CA ALA A 65 3.42 10.34 -19.58
C ALA A 65 2.95 9.12 -18.78
N ILE A 66 2.27 9.39 -17.66
CA ILE A 66 1.56 8.37 -16.89
C ILE A 66 0.19 8.20 -17.54
N ASP A 67 0.12 7.31 -18.52
CA ASP A 67 -1.07 7.00 -19.29
C ASP A 67 -1.82 5.76 -18.77
N ASP A 68 -1.16 4.90 -18.01
CA ASP A 68 -1.78 3.84 -17.20
C ASP A 68 -1.96 4.33 -15.75
N LEU A 69 -3.08 5.02 -15.52
CA LEU A 69 -3.42 5.55 -14.19
C LEU A 69 -3.72 4.44 -13.18
N ASP A 70 -4.17 3.27 -13.63
CA ASP A 70 -4.44 2.14 -12.75
C ASP A 70 -3.14 1.58 -12.17
N GLU A 71 -2.10 1.44 -13.00
CA GLU A 71 -0.79 0.99 -12.54
C GLU A 71 -0.11 2.01 -11.63
N TYR A 72 -0.25 3.30 -11.94
CA TYR A 72 0.17 4.38 -11.06
C TYR A 72 -0.51 4.29 -9.69
N ALA A 73 -1.84 4.18 -9.67
CA ALA A 73 -2.60 4.08 -8.43
C ALA A 73 -2.24 2.82 -7.63
N ARG A 74 -1.99 1.69 -8.31
CA ARG A 74 -1.50 0.46 -7.68
C ARG A 74 -0.13 0.65 -7.04
N ALA A 75 0.81 1.25 -7.76
CA ALA A 75 2.19 1.45 -7.31
C ALA A 75 2.26 2.36 -6.07
N PHE A 76 1.40 3.38 -6.01
CA PHE A 76 1.32 4.31 -4.87
C PHE A 76 0.27 3.93 -3.82
N GLY A 77 -0.47 2.83 -4.01
CA GLY A 77 -1.52 2.40 -3.09
C GLY A 77 -2.70 3.37 -2.97
N ILE A 78 -2.96 4.17 -4.02
CA ILE A 78 -4.04 5.17 -4.08
C ILE A 78 -5.39 4.47 -4.26
N VAL A 79 -5.45 3.51 -5.18
CA VAL A 79 -6.63 2.63 -5.33
C VAL A 79 -6.36 1.33 -4.58
N HIS A 80 -7.32 0.96 -3.74
CA HIS A 80 -7.28 -0.29 -2.99
C HIS A 80 -7.47 -1.48 -3.95
N ASP A 81 -6.38 -2.18 -4.25
CA ASP A 81 -6.38 -3.39 -5.06
C ASP A 81 -6.61 -4.62 -4.17
N GLU A 82 -7.84 -5.11 -4.13
CA GLU A 82 -8.22 -6.29 -3.34
C GLU A 82 -7.50 -7.56 -3.80
N LYS A 83 -7.20 -7.71 -5.10
CA LYS A 83 -6.51 -8.91 -5.61
C LYS A 83 -5.06 -8.95 -5.15
N ARG A 84 -4.38 -7.80 -5.19
CA ARG A 84 -2.98 -7.69 -4.74
C ARG A 84 -2.86 -7.79 -3.22
N THR A 85 -3.73 -7.09 -2.50
CA THR A 85 -3.65 -7.00 -1.04
C THR A 85 -4.28 -8.21 -0.33
N GLY A 86 -5.19 -8.90 -1.00
CA GLY A 86 -6.05 -9.96 -0.46
C GLY A 86 -7.12 -9.46 0.51
N LEU A 87 -7.21 -8.16 0.73
CA LEU A 87 -8.10 -7.53 1.69
C LEU A 87 -9.19 -6.79 0.93
N ALA A 88 -10.44 -6.94 1.31
CA ALA A 88 -11.53 -6.13 0.79
C ALA A 88 -11.67 -4.80 1.55
N ALA A 89 -12.29 -3.80 0.94
CA ALA A 89 -12.64 -2.54 1.60
C ALA A 89 -13.90 -2.69 2.49
N HIS A 90 -13.79 -3.46 3.57
CA HIS A 90 -14.88 -3.68 4.54
C HIS A 90 -14.37 -3.77 5.98
N GLN A 91 -15.29 -3.82 6.95
CA GLN A 91 -14.92 -4.13 8.34
C GLN A 91 -14.57 -5.61 8.46
N HIS A 92 -13.34 -5.89 8.87
CA HIS A 92 -12.86 -7.25 9.03
C HIS A 92 -13.32 -7.86 10.34
N ASP A 93 -13.84 -9.07 10.27
CA ASP A 93 -14.09 -9.92 11.44
C ASP A 93 -12.78 -10.60 11.85
N VAL A 94 -12.11 -10.01 12.84
CA VAL A 94 -10.77 -10.43 13.29
C VAL A 94 -10.86 -11.12 14.63
N THR A 95 -10.52 -12.41 14.65
CA THR A 95 -10.26 -13.14 15.90
C THR A 95 -8.77 -13.23 16.14
N TRP A 96 -8.30 -12.86 17.33
CA TRP A 96 -6.87 -12.88 17.66
C TRP A 96 -6.60 -13.39 19.07
N ARG A 97 -5.37 -13.87 19.28
CA ARG A 97 -4.80 -14.21 20.58
C ARG A 97 -3.35 -13.77 20.67
N THR A 98 -2.85 -13.54 21.88
CA THR A 98 -1.42 -13.33 22.08
C THR A 98 -0.64 -14.58 21.67
N ASP A 99 0.49 -14.39 20.98
CA ASP A 99 1.39 -15.49 20.61
C ASP A 99 1.84 -16.24 21.86
N PRO A 100 1.61 -17.57 21.95
CA PRO A 100 2.04 -18.39 23.09
C PRO A 100 3.55 -18.33 23.36
N HIS A 101 4.35 -18.02 22.34
CA HIS A 101 5.81 -17.94 22.42
C HIS A 101 6.31 -16.52 22.69
N GLU A 102 5.43 -15.56 23.00
CA GLU A 102 5.82 -14.21 23.37
C GLU A 102 6.67 -14.23 24.66
N SER A 103 7.96 -13.98 24.50
CA SER A 103 8.96 -14.04 25.58
C SER A 103 9.19 -12.69 26.26
N LYS A 104 8.64 -11.58 25.75
CA LYS A 104 8.87 -10.23 26.27
C LYS A 104 7.58 -9.61 26.82
N PRO A 105 7.20 -9.92 28.08
CA PRO A 105 5.96 -9.43 28.68
C PRO A 105 5.91 -7.89 28.79
N ASN A 106 7.07 -7.25 28.95
CA ASN A 106 7.19 -5.80 29.09
C ASN A 106 7.51 -5.07 27.78
N GLY A 107 7.54 -5.77 26.64
CA GLY A 107 7.75 -5.16 25.33
C GLY A 107 6.61 -4.22 24.95
N SER A 108 6.95 -3.08 24.32
CA SER A 108 5.98 -2.12 23.77
C SER A 108 5.12 -2.72 22.66
N TYR A 109 5.67 -3.70 21.94
CA TYR A 109 4.98 -4.53 20.96
C TYR A 109 4.83 -5.95 21.46
N VAL A 110 3.74 -6.59 21.10
CA VAL A 110 3.41 -7.99 21.39
C VAL A 110 3.09 -8.72 20.10
N GLY A 111 3.59 -9.96 19.95
CA GLY A 111 3.18 -10.87 18.90
C GLY A 111 1.75 -11.35 19.14
N ILE A 112 0.93 -11.30 18.11
CA ILE A 112 -0.40 -11.89 18.11
C ILE A 112 -0.53 -12.85 16.94
N GLU A 113 -1.33 -13.89 17.15
CA GLU A 113 -1.87 -14.73 16.09
C GLU A 113 -3.30 -14.29 15.82
N LEU A 114 -3.65 -14.08 14.54
CA LEU A 114 -4.98 -13.63 14.14
C LEU A 114 -5.52 -14.39 12.94
N ARG A 115 -6.85 -14.38 12.80
CA ARG A 115 -7.60 -14.93 11.68
C ARG A 115 -8.65 -13.94 11.20
N LEU A 116 -8.90 -13.97 9.90
CA LEU A 116 -9.92 -13.17 9.23
C LEU A 116 -11.12 -14.07 8.90
N ALA A 117 -12.19 -14.01 9.69
CA ALA A 117 -13.38 -14.80 9.47
C ALA A 117 -14.20 -14.31 8.26
N CYS A 118 -13.93 -13.09 7.80
CA CYS A 118 -14.52 -12.51 6.59
C CYS A 118 -14.00 -13.12 5.28
N GLY A 119 -13.04 -14.06 5.33
CA GLY A 119 -12.48 -14.74 4.16
C GLY A 119 -11.39 -13.95 3.42
N CYS A 120 -11.03 -12.75 3.89
CA CYS A 120 -9.91 -12.01 3.35
C CYS A 120 -8.57 -12.67 3.68
N GLU A 121 -7.57 -12.41 2.84
CA GLU A 121 -6.20 -12.85 3.04
C GLU A 121 -5.28 -11.63 3.20
N VAL A 122 -4.37 -11.66 4.19
CA VAL A 122 -3.31 -10.65 4.27
C VAL A 122 -2.17 -11.03 3.33
N ASN A 123 -2.09 -10.36 2.18
CA ASN A 123 -0.95 -10.44 1.26
C ASN A 123 -0.07 -9.18 1.32
N ASP A 124 -0.61 -8.09 1.87
CA ASP A 124 0.07 -6.81 2.05
C ASP A 124 -0.11 -6.30 3.50
N LEU A 125 0.98 -6.35 4.29
CA LEU A 125 0.93 -5.99 5.70
C LEU A 125 0.66 -4.50 5.92
N ALA A 126 1.13 -3.62 5.04
CA ALA A 126 0.91 -2.18 5.17
C ALA A 126 -0.57 -1.83 5.02
N THR A 127 -1.24 -2.46 4.06
CA THR A 127 -2.69 -2.32 3.84
C THR A 127 -3.47 -2.89 5.01
N PHE A 128 -3.08 -4.06 5.51
CA PHE A 128 -3.68 -4.62 6.73
C PHE A 128 -3.53 -3.70 7.94
N ALA A 129 -2.31 -3.19 8.17
CA ALA A 129 -2.00 -2.29 9.27
C ALA A 129 -2.87 -1.02 9.21
N ARG A 130 -3.01 -0.43 8.03
CA ARG A 130 -3.86 0.75 7.80
C ARG A 130 -5.32 0.44 8.15
N GLN A 131 -5.89 -0.64 7.58
CA GLN A 131 -7.28 -1.02 7.83
C GLN A 131 -7.54 -1.36 9.30
N MET A 132 -6.60 -2.03 9.98
CA MET A 132 -6.74 -2.31 11.43
C MET A 132 -6.57 -1.06 12.30
N GLY A 133 -5.74 -0.11 11.87
CA GLY A 133 -5.65 1.21 12.50
C GLY A 133 -6.97 1.96 12.43
N GLU A 134 -7.63 1.96 11.27
CA GLU A 134 -8.92 2.60 11.05
C GLU A 134 -10.07 1.90 11.79
N GLN A 135 -10.11 0.57 11.74
CA GLN A 135 -11.25 -0.22 12.23
C GLN A 135 -11.17 -0.55 13.72
N GLN A 136 -9.96 -0.80 14.23
CA GLN A 136 -9.73 -1.30 15.58
C GLN A 136 -8.83 -0.38 16.41
N GLY A 137 -8.30 0.70 15.82
CA GLY A 137 -7.35 1.60 16.48
C GLY A 137 -5.98 0.95 16.74
N TRP A 138 -5.63 -0.12 16.02
CA TRP A 138 -4.39 -0.86 16.23
C TRP A 138 -3.19 -0.18 15.58
N ASP A 139 -2.06 -0.22 16.29
CA ASP A 139 -0.75 0.18 15.73
C ASP A 139 0.05 -1.10 15.42
N VAL A 140 -0.07 -1.57 14.17
CA VAL A 140 0.57 -2.78 13.67
C VAL A 140 1.95 -2.45 13.10
N ALA A 141 2.98 -3.17 13.54
CA ALA A 141 4.33 -2.98 13.04
C ALA A 141 4.47 -3.50 11.61
N THR A 142 4.76 -2.60 10.65
CA THR A 142 4.91 -2.94 9.22
C THR A 142 6.33 -3.32 8.82
N SER A 143 7.33 -3.02 9.65
CA SER A 143 8.75 -3.13 9.29
C SER A 143 9.42 -4.45 9.70
N ARG A 144 8.78 -5.30 10.53
CA ARG A 144 9.38 -6.57 11.00
C ARG A 144 8.34 -7.65 11.29
N GLY A 145 8.65 -8.87 10.86
CA GLY A 145 8.19 -10.11 11.50
C GLY A 145 6.68 -10.35 11.44
N TRP A 146 6.16 -10.47 10.21
CA TRP A 146 4.86 -11.08 9.99
C TRP A 146 5.00 -12.36 9.19
N GLY A 147 4.03 -13.26 9.34
CA GLY A 147 3.97 -14.50 8.59
C GLY A 147 2.55 -15.01 8.52
N SER A 148 2.36 -16.03 7.68
CA SER A 148 1.11 -16.79 7.67
C SER A 148 1.41 -18.27 7.78
N ARG A 149 0.48 -19.00 8.38
CA ARG A 149 0.48 -20.45 8.47
C ARG A 149 -0.90 -20.94 8.10
N TRP A 150 -0.94 -21.99 7.30
CA TRP A 150 -2.19 -22.71 7.02
C TRP A 150 -2.25 -23.99 7.84
N SER A 151 -3.44 -24.32 8.33
CA SER A 151 -3.73 -25.66 8.84
C SER A 151 -5.16 -26.08 8.46
N ALA A 152 -5.38 -27.39 8.31
CA ALA A 152 -6.69 -27.92 7.95
C ALA A 152 -7.77 -27.68 9.02
N ALA A 153 -7.39 -27.64 10.30
CA ALA A 153 -8.32 -27.46 11.41
C ALA A 153 -8.69 -25.99 11.66
N GLU A 154 -7.77 -25.08 11.40
CA GLU A 154 -7.86 -23.69 11.85
C GLU A 154 -7.85 -22.65 10.71
N GLY A 155 -7.66 -23.11 9.47
CA GLY A 155 -7.54 -22.25 8.31
C GLY A 155 -6.23 -21.46 8.29
N LYS A 156 -6.24 -20.34 7.55
CA LYS A 156 -5.10 -19.43 7.42
C LYS A 156 -5.02 -18.52 8.65
N THR A 157 -3.90 -18.59 9.36
CA THR A 157 -3.60 -17.78 10.55
C THR A 157 -2.39 -16.90 10.26
N TYR A 158 -2.41 -15.67 10.76
CA TYR A 158 -1.36 -14.68 10.57
C TYR A 158 -0.69 -14.37 11.88
N SER A 159 0.65 -14.31 11.88
CA SER A 159 1.41 -13.76 12.99
C SER A 159 1.83 -12.33 12.66
N VAL A 160 1.53 -11.39 13.54
CA VAL A 160 1.90 -9.96 13.40
C VAL A 160 2.30 -9.40 14.76
N ARG A 161 3.00 -8.26 14.76
CA ARG A 161 3.30 -7.53 15.99
C ARG A 161 2.47 -6.27 16.09
N VAL A 162 1.84 -6.05 17.24
CA VAL A 162 0.97 -4.90 17.49
C VAL A 162 1.40 -4.19 18.76
N ARG A 163 1.29 -2.86 18.80
CA ARG A 163 1.58 -2.06 19.99
C ARG A 163 0.62 -2.47 21.11
N ARG A 164 1.16 -2.94 22.22
CA ARG A 164 0.41 -3.54 23.34
C ARG A 164 -0.66 -2.60 23.92
N THR A 165 -0.41 -1.29 23.90
CA THR A 165 -1.35 -0.27 24.40
C THR A 165 -2.59 -0.11 23.51
N THR A 166 -2.50 -0.47 22.23
CA THR A 166 -3.61 -0.33 21.27
C THR A 166 -4.58 -1.51 21.29
N LEU A 167 -4.10 -2.72 21.62
CA LEU A 167 -4.93 -3.92 21.76
C LEU A 167 -5.90 -3.90 22.95
N ARG A 168 -5.69 -3.00 23.92
CA ARG A 168 -6.44 -2.94 25.19
C ARG A 168 -7.63 -1.98 25.16
N ARG A 169 -7.75 -1.14 24.13
CA ARG A 169 -8.88 -0.23 24.00
C ARG A 169 -10.06 -1.03 23.42
N ARG A 170 -10.96 -1.46 24.29
CA ARG A 170 -12.35 -1.78 23.94
C ARG A 170 -13.21 -0.58 24.32
#